data_AF-A0AAU4GDW2-F1
#
_entry.id   AF-A0AAU4GDW2-F1
#
_cell.length_a   1.000
_cell.length_b   1.000
_cell.length_c   1.000
_cell.angle_alpha   90.00
_cell.angle_beta   90.00
_cell.angle_gamma   90.00
#
_symmetry.space_group_name_H-M   'P 1'
#
loop_
_entity.id
_entity.type
_entity.pdbx_description
1 polymer ?
#
loop_
_entity_poly.entity_id
_entity_poly.type
_entity_poly.pdbx_seq_one_letter_code
_entity_poly.pdbx_strand_id
1 'polypeptide(L)'
;MRAWSAHTDIAAYVLGVLGEAGSLRFEEHLMDCPDCQLDLVELHELPDVLDLVKKNWPDPPVPAPGGRTLAPGPRVLRALLAEAKRKRRRRTGLLVAVAAAALVVAAPLVTLVVRPADAAGPSVSLGAPTSVEQPSVSPSAVPQPSVSPSAVSLSAVPPPAASPPIGALSVPGGGTSSGQTGGGFAVTARVAVTPREWGSSIDLELGGITGPIDCELLAIASDGAIRTVTGWSVPAKGYGIPGSPGLLHINGGTSLVDKDITRFEVRSADGTLLVAVNR
;
A
#
# COMPACT_ATOMS: atom_id res chain seq x y z
N MET A 1 11.41 21.06 4.34
CA MET A 1 11.97 19.73 4.03
C MET A 1 11.90 18.91 5.33
N ARG A 2 11.53 17.63 5.26
CA ARG A 2 10.83 16.91 6.35
C ARG A 2 11.80 16.43 7.44
N ALA A 3 11.65 16.96 8.66
CA ALA A 3 12.44 16.57 9.84
C ALA A 3 12.16 15.16 10.37
N TRP A 4 11.01 14.56 10.03
CA TRP A 4 10.64 13.22 10.50
C TRP A 4 11.48 12.07 9.91
N SER A 5 12.21 12.29 8.82
CA SER A 5 13.05 11.23 8.24
C SER A 5 14.37 11.05 9.01
N ALA A 6 14.95 12.13 9.55
CA ALA A 6 16.28 12.09 10.16
C ALA A 6 16.32 11.25 11.45
N HIS A 7 15.31 11.36 12.32
CA HIS A 7 15.24 10.55 13.54
C HIS A 7 15.08 9.04 13.27
N THR A 8 14.54 8.66 12.11
CA THR A 8 14.41 7.23 11.74
C THR A 8 15.73 6.65 11.24
N ASP A 9 16.65 7.51 10.76
CA ASP A 9 17.93 7.10 10.18
C ASP A 9 18.96 6.66 11.24
N ILE A 10 18.70 6.90 12.53
CA ILE A 10 19.64 6.55 13.61
C ILE A 10 19.94 5.05 13.70
N ALA A 11 18.92 4.20 13.56
CA ALA A 11 19.12 2.75 13.57
C ALA A 11 19.95 2.32 12.34
N ALA A 12 19.74 2.95 11.18
CA ALA A 12 20.54 2.67 9.99
C ALA A 12 21.98 3.18 10.11
N TYR A 13 22.19 4.29 10.82
CA TYR A 13 23.52 4.83 11.14
C TYR A 13 24.28 3.90 12.08
N VAL A 14 23.68 3.49 13.21
CA VAL A 14 24.29 2.56 14.19
C VAL A 14 24.60 1.20 13.59
N LEU A 15 23.71 0.66 12.74
CA LEU A 15 23.93 -0.61 12.05
C LEU A 15 24.88 -0.50 10.84
N GLY A 16 25.38 0.71 10.52
CA GLY A 16 26.29 0.94 9.40
C GLY A 16 25.69 0.66 8.02
N VAL A 17 24.35 0.68 7.90
CA VAL A 17 23.62 0.43 6.64
C VAL A 17 23.48 1.71 5.81
N LEU A 18 23.63 2.86 6.47
CA LEU A 18 23.55 4.16 5.81
C LEU A 18 24.80 4.41 4.94
N GLY A 19 24.60 4.79 3.69
CA GLY A 19 25.69 5.16 2.80
C GLY A 19 26.33 6.50 3.20
N GLU A 20 27.56 6.76 2.73
CA GLU A 20 28.39 7.91 3.13
C GLU A 20 27.69 9.28 3.07
N ALA A 21 26.95 9.56 1.98
CA ALA A 21 26.19 10.81 1.85
C ALA A 21 24.99 10.92 2.81
N GLY A 22 24.45 9.79 3.28
CA GLY A 22 23.42 9.75 4.32
C GLY A 22 24.01 9.95 5.70
N SER A 23 25.14 9.30 6.00
CA SER A 23 25.83 9.42 7.28
C SER A 23 26.27 10.86 7.56
N LEU A 24 26.86 11.55 6.59
CA LEU A 24 27.26 12.96 6.75
C LEU A 24 26.07 13.88 7.06
N ARG A 25 24.91 13.65 6.42
CA ARG A 25 23.69 14.42 6.68
C ARG A 25 23.12 14.12 8.07
N PHE A 26 23.23 12.88 8.52
CA PHE A 26 22.78 12.48 9.84
C PHE A 26 23.72 13.02 10.94
N GLU A 27 25.02 13.08 10.70
CA GLU A 27 26.00 13.69 11.62
C GLU A 27 25.77 15.20 11.80
N GLU A 28 25.43 15.92 10.72
CA GLU A 28 25.01 17.33 10.82
C GLU A 28 23.77 17.47 11.71
N HIS A 29 22.76 16.60 11.53
CA HIS A 29 21.56 16.60 12.35
C HIS A 29 21.83 16.22 13.82
N LEU A 30 22.73 15.26 14.06
CA LEU A 30 23.13 14.83 15.40
C LEU A 30 23.71 15.97 16.23
N MET A 31 24.40 16.93 15.63
CA MET A 31 24.95 18.09 16.36
C MET A 31 23.87 19.01 16.92
N ASP A 32 22.73 19.11 16.23
CA ASP A 32 21.66 20.07 16.54
C ASP A 32 20.45 19.44 17.23
N CYS A 33 20.43 18.12 17.46
CA CYS A 33 19.29 17.41 18.00
C CYS A 33 19.63 16.58 19.26
N PRO A 34 19.22 17.00 20.47
CA PRO A 34 19.50 16.29 21.71
C PRO A 34 18.77 14.95 21.82
N ASP A 35 17.60 14.80 21.21
CA ASP A 35 16.85 13.54 21.23
C ASP A 35 17.62 12.44 20.48
N CYS A 36 18.11 12.75 19.27
CA CYS A 36 18.96 11.82 18.52
C CYS A 36 20.28 11.49 19.24
N GLN A 37 20.83 12.41 20.03
CA GLN A 37 22.03 12.13 20.84
C GLN A 37 21.72 11.15 21.98
N LEU A 38 20.55 11.26 22.62
CA LEU A 38 20.10 10.32 23.64
C LEU A 38 19.83 8.93 23.04
N ASP A 39 19.11 8.90 21.92
CA ASP A 39 18.80 7.65 21.22
C ASP A 39 20.09 6.95 20.75
N LEU A 40 21.15 7.69 20.40
CA LEU A 40 22.44 7.11 20.03
C LEU A 40 23.09 6.36 21.20
N VAL A 41 22.98 6.91 22.42
CA VAL A 41 23.48 6.25 23.64
C VAL A 41 22.65 5.02 23.97
N GLU A 42 21.35 4.99 23.67
CA GLU A 42 20.55 3.77 23.86
C GLU A 42 20.91 2.68 22.84
N LEU A 43 21.09 3.06 21.56
CA LEU A 43 21.24 2.09 20.48
C LEU A 43 22.69 1.64 20.25
N HIS A 44 23.72 2.34 20.73
CA HIS A 44 25.13 1.97 20.44
C HIS A 44 25.54 0.59 20.97
N GLU A 45 24.84 0.04 21.98
CA GLU A 45 25.09 -1.31 22.51
C GLU A 45 24.43 -2.42 21.67
N LEU A 46 23.48 -2.06 20.80
CA LEU A 46 22.70 -3.01 20.00
C LEU A 46 23.56 -3.88 19.06
N PRO A 47 24.57 -3.34 18.35
CA PRO A 47 25.42 -4.14 17.45
C PRO A 47 26.10 -5.32 18.16
N ASP A 48 26.59 -5.11 19.39
CA ASP A 48 27.24 -6.15 20.18
C ASP A 48 26.26 -7.27 20.58
N VAL A 49 25.02 -6.90 20.94
CA VAL A 49 23.94 -7.85 21.21
C VAL A 49 23.59 -8.65 19.95
N LEU A 50 23.52 -7.99 18.80
CA LEU A 50 23.24 -8.65 17.52
C LEU A 50 24.36 -9.62 17.12
N ASP A 51 25.62 -9.28 17.39
CA ASP A 51 26.76 -10.17 17.16
C ASP A 51 26.71 -11.40 18.09
N LEU A 52 26.28 -11.23 19.34
CA LEU A 52 26.07 -12.34 20.26
C LEU A 52 24.93 -13.26 19.79
N VAL A 53 23.82 -12.69 19.30
CA VAL A 53 22.72 -13.47 18.72
C VAL A 53 23.19 -14.23 17.48
N LYS A 54 23.94 -13.58 16.58
CA LYS A 54 24.51 -14.21 15.38
C LYS A 54 25.42 -15.39 15.71
N LYS A 55 26.17 -15.30 16.81
CA LYS A 55 27.05 -16.39 17.28
C LYS A 55 26.27 -17.59 17.84
N ASN A 56 25.15 -17.33 18.53
CA ASN A 56 24.41 -18.36 19.26
C ASN A 56 23.23 -18.94 18.46
N TRP A 57 22.83 -18.29 17.37
CA TRP A 57 21.75 -18.73 16.51
C TRP A 57 22.31 -19.44 15.26
N PRO A 58 21.98 -20.71 15.00
CA PRO A 58 22.38 -21.37 13.76
C PRO A 58 21.70 -20.65 12.58
N ASP A 59 22.44 -20.40 11.50
CA ASP A 59 21.88 -19.80 10.29
C ASP A 59 20.60 -20.57 9.90
N PRO A 60 19.42 -19.91 9.86
CA PRO A 60 18.24 -20.56 9.33
C PRO A 60 18.58 -21.02 7.91
N PRO A 61 18.15 -22.23 7.47
CA PRO A 61 18.46 -22.71 6.14
C PRO A 61 17.98 -21.66 5.14
N VAL A 62 18.94 -20.90 4.58
CA VAL A 62 18.65 -19.85 3.61
C VAL A 62 18.08 -20.59 2.42
N PRO A 63 16.79 -20.44 2.06
CA PRO A 63 16.33 -20.96 0.80
C PRO A 63 17.21 -20.31 -0.26
N ALA A 64 17.82 -21.14 -1.12
CA ALA A 64 18.65 -20.68 -2.23
C ALA A 64 17.99 -19.45 -2.87
N PRO A 65 18.74 -18.38 -3.20
CA PRO A 65 18.18 -17.09 -3.57
C PRO A 65 17.20 -17.22 -4.73
N GLY A 66 15.94 -17.47 -4.39
CA GLY A 66 14.80 -17.41 -5.26
C GLY A 66 14.60 -15.92 -5.46
N GLY A 67 15.21 -15.40 -6.53
CA GLY A 67 15.36 -13.99 -6.81
C GLY A 67 14.09 -13.19 -6.56
N ARG A 68 13.94 -12.69 -5.33
CA ARG A 68 13.18 -11.48 -5.01
C ARG A 68 14.00 -10.31 -5.52
N THR A 69 14.19 -10.30 -6.84
CA THR A 69 14.49 -9.06 -7.52
C THR A 69 13.23 -8.21 -7.39
N LEU A 70 13.38 -6.97 -6.95
CA LEU A 70 12.39 -5.91 -7.19
C LEU A 70 12.24 -5.60 -8.70
N ALA A 71 12.73 -6.48 -9.58
CA ALA A 71 12.52 -6.38 -11.01
C ALA A 71 11.07 -6.81 -11.31
N PRO A 72 10.26 -5.97 -11.95
CA PRO A 72 9.02 -6.40 -12.55
C PRO A 72 9.33 -7.62 -13.41
N GLY A 73 8.69 -8.76 -13.12
CA GLY A 73 9.00 -10.02 -13.78
C GLY A 73 9.00 -9.86 -15.31
N PRO A 74 9.71 -10.72 -16.05
CA PRO A 74 9.89 -10.58 -17.50
C PRO A 74 8.56 -10.45 -18.28
N ARG A 75 7.44 -10.91 -17.70
CA ARG A 75 6.07 -10.67 -18.23
C ARG A 75 5.64 -9.21 -18.16
N VAL A 76 5.90 -8.51 -17.05
CA VAL A 76 5.58 -7.09 -16.88
C VAL A 76 6.46 -6.23 -17.79
N LEU A 77 7.76 -6.52 -17.88
CA LEU A 77 8.66 -5.85 -18.81
C LEU A 77 8.18 -6.03 -20.27
N ARG A 78 7.77 -7.25 -20.64
CA ARG A 78 7.19 -7.54 -21.97
C ARG A 78 5.87 -6.80 -22.19
N ALA A 79 5.00 -6.72 -21.17
CA ALA A 79 3.74 -5.99 -21.27
C ALA A 79 3.98 -4.48 -21.49
N LEU A 80 4.91 -3.89 -20.74
CA LEU A 80 5.28 -2.47 -20.90
C LEU A 80 5.95 -2.19 -22.25
N LEU A 81 6.82 -3.09 -22.73
CA LEU A 81 7.43 -2.97 -24.06
C LEU A 81 6.40 -3.14 -25.19
N ALA A 82 5.43 -4.06 -25.03
CA ALA A 82 4.34 -4.23 -25.98
C ALA A 82 3.44 -2.99 -26.04
N GLU A 83 3.13 -2.39 -24.89
CA GLU A 83 2.34 -1.17 -24.80
C GLU A 83 3.08 0.03 -25.40
N ALA A 84 4.38 0.18 -25.11
CA ALA A 84 5.22 1.22 -25.72
C ALA A 84 5.29 1.09 -27.26
N LYS A 85 5.44 -0.15 -27.77
CA LYS A 85 5.47 -0.43 -29.21
C LYS A 85 4.11 -0.14 -29.88
N ARG A 86 3.00 -0.44 -29.20
CA ARG A 86 1.63 -0.14 -29.66
C ARG A 86 1.40 1.38 -29.74
N LYS A 87 1.82 2.13 -28.72
CA LYS A 87 1.73 3.61 -28.69
C LYS A 87 2.58 4.26 -29.79
N ARG A 88 3.80 3.77 -30.02
CA ARG A 88 4.66 4.25 -31.11
C ARG A 88 4.04 3.98 -32.48
N ARG A 89 3.53 2.77 -32.73
CA ARG A 89 2.84 2.42 -33.99
C ARG A 89 1.62 3.30 -34.27
N ARG A 90 0.82 3.63 -33.26
CA ARG A 90 -0.33 4.53 -33.41
C ARG A 90 0.10 5.95 -33.78
N ARG A 91 1.12 6.49 -33.10
CA ARG A 91 1.68 7.83 -33.42
C ARG A 91 2.29 7.89 -34.82
N THR A 92 3.05 6.87 -35.22
CA THR A 92 3.64 6.83 -36.57
C THR A 92 2.57 6.66 -37.64
N GLY A 93 1.53 5.86 -37.39
CA GLY A 93 0.40 5.71 -38.32
C GLY A 93 -0.37 7.02 -38.53
N LEU A 94 -0.59 7.78 -37.45
CA LEU A 94 -1.20 9.12 -37.52
C LEU A 94 -0.35 10.10 -38.35
N LEU A 95 0.97 10.14 -38.12
CA LEU A 95 1.87 11.01 -38.90
C LEU A 95 1.89 10.64 -40.38
N VAL A 96 1.92 9.35 -40.72
CA VAL A 96 1.87 8.89 -42.12
C VAL A 96 0.52 9.23 -42.76
N ALA A 97 -0.60 9.07 -42.04
CA ALA A 97 -1.92 9.44 -42.53
C ALA A 97 -2.04 10.95 -42.79
N VAL A 98 -1.51 11.79 -41.90
CA VAL A 98 -1.46 13.25 -42.08
C VAL A 98 -0.60 13.62 -43.28
N ALA A 99 0.58 13.02 -43.46
CA ALA A 99 1.44 13.28 -44.61
C ALA A 99 0.78 12.85 -45.93
N ALA A 100 0.10 11.70 -45.95
CA ALA A 100 -0.65 11.25 -47.12
C ALA A 100 -1.83 12.19 -47.46
N ALA A 101 -2.59 12.64 -46.45
CA ALA A 101 -3.66 13.61 -46.63
C ALA A 101 -3.13 14.96 -47.16
N ALA A 102 -1.98 15.43 -46.66
CA ALA A 102 -1.33 16.64 -47.16
C ALA A 102 -0.93 16.52 -48.64
N LEU A 103 -0.43 15.36 -49.08
CA LEU A 103 -0.14 15.10 -50.49
C LEU A 103 -1.40 15.11 -51.37
N VAL A 104 -2.51 14.54 -50.88
CA VAL A 104 -3.80 14.56 -51.60
C VAL A 104 -4.36 15.98 -51.72
N VAL A 105 -4.17 16.84 -50.72
CA VAL A 105 -4.62 18.25 -50.74
C VAL A 105 -3.67 19.16 -51.53
N ALA A 106 -2.36 18.88 -51.53
CA ALA A 106 -1.39 19.66 -52.29
C ALA A 106 -1.47 19.41 -53.81
N ALA A 107 -1.83 18.19 -54.23
CA ALA A 107 -1.99 17.83 -55.64
C ALA A 107 -2.97 18.74 -56.42
N PRO A 108 -4.21 19.01 -55.95
CA PRO A 108 -5.12 19.93 -56.65
C PRO A 108 -4.64 21.39 -56.59
N LEU A 109 -3.91 21.79 -55.55
CA LEU A 109 -3.42 23.16 -55.42
C LEU A 109 -2.34 23.50 -56.48
N VAL A 110 -1.48 22.53 -56.83
CA VAL A 110 -0.48 22.70 -57.89
C VAL A 110 -1.13 22.80 -59.28
N THR A 111 -2.27 22.13 -59.50
CA THR A 111 -2.99 22.26 -60.78
C THR A 111 -3.64 23.62 -61.00
N LEU A 112 -3.93 24.37 -59.92
CA LEU A 112 -4.51 25.71 -60.04
C LEU A 112 -3.48 26.80 -60.39
N VAL A 113 -2.21 26.62 -59.98
CA VAL A 113 -1.15 27.61 -60.19
C VAL A 113 -0.53 27.53 -61.59
N VAL A 114 -0.69 26.39 -62.29
CA VAL A 114 -0.12 26.17 -63.63
C VAL A 114 -1.12 26.46 -64.76
N ARG A 115 -2.36 26.92 -64.49
CA ARG A 115 -3.22 27.41 -65.58
C ARG A 115 -2.76 28.80 -66.03
N PRO A 116 -2.24 28.96 -67.26
CA PRO A 116 -2.00 30.28 -67.81
C PRO A 116 -3.36 30.97 -67.99
N ALA A 117 -3.37 32.26 -67.67
CA ALA A 117 -4.50 33.15 -67.81
C ALA A 117 -4.89 33.27 -69.30
N ASP A 118 -6.15 32.99 -69.61
CA ASP A 118 -6.85 33.70 -70.67
C ASP A 118 -8.38 33.57 -70.51
N ALA A 119 -9.07 34.63 -70.95
CA ALA A 119 -10.52 34.79 -71.14
C ALA A 119 -11.43 35.11 -69.91
N ALA A 120 -11.46 36.41 -69.60
CA ALA A 120 -12.62 37.31 -69.48
C ALA A 120 -14.07 36.77 -69.25
N GLY A 121 -14.66 37.25 -68.13
CA GLY A 121 -15.99 37.91 -68.06
C GLY A 121 -17.16 37.09 -67.47
N PRO A 122 -18.25 37.73 -66.98
CA PRO A 122 -18.35 38.92 -66.11
C PRO A 122 -18.98 38.56 -64.74
N SER A 123 -18.60 39.26 -63.67
CA SER A 123 -19.29 39.15 -62.37
C SER A 123 -20.44 40.15 -62.27
N VAL A 124 -21.67 39.60 -62.23
CA VAL A 124 -22.86 40.35 -61.80
C VAL A 124 -22.78 40.55 -60.29
N SER A 125 -22.69 41.81 -59.89
CA SER A 125 -22.79 42.27 -58.51
C SER A 125 -24.27 42.31 -58.11
N LEU A 126 -24.62 41.67 -57.00
CA LEU A 126 -25.87 41.95 -56.28
C LEU A 126 -25.54 42.26 -54.83
N GLY A 127 -26.02 43.41 -54.37
CA GLY A 127 -25.57 44.12 -53.19
C GLY A 127 -26.02 43.56 -51.85
N ALA A 128 -25.48 44.23 -50.84
CA ALA A 128 -25.70 44.10 -49.41
C ALA A 128 -27.18 44.30 -48.98
N PRO A 129 -27.52 44.05 -47.70
CA PRO A 129 -27.30 45.07 -46.66
C PRO A 129 -26.48 44.55 -45.46
N THR A 130 -25.55 45.32 -44.91
CA THR A 130 -25.75 46.38 -43.88
C THR A 130 -26.17 45.74 -42.55
N SER A 131 -25.27 45.51 -41.59
CA SER A 131 -24.54 46.42 -40.68
C SER A 131 -25.20 46.47 -39.30
N VAL A 132 -24.37 46.70 -38.28
CA VAL A 132 -24.69 47.11 -36.89
C VAL A 132 -25.06 45.93 -35.97
N GLU A 133 -24.48 45.67 -34.80
CA GLU A 133 -23.54 46.40 -33.92
C GLU A 133 -22.89 45.34 -33.01
N GLN A 134 -21.62 45.53 -32.66
CA GLN A 134 -20.94 44.84 -31.56
C GLN A 134 -20.52 45.93 -30.56
N PRO A 135 -20.90 45.82 -29.28
CA PRO A 135 -19.90 45.98 -28.19
C PRO A 135 -20.28 45.09 -26.97
N SER A 136 -19.47 44.77 -25.98
CA SER A 136 -18.08 45.06 -25.62
C SER A 136 -17.68 44.04 -24.53
N VAL A 137 -16.39 43.70 -24.52
CA VAL A 137 -15.56 43.22 -23.39
C VAL A 137 -15.98 43.81 -22.01
N SER A 138 -15.90 43.12 -20.87
CA SER A 138 -14.70 42.54 -20.23
C SER A 138 -15.07 41.75 -18.94
N PRO A 139 -14.16 40.93 -18.38
CA PRO A 139 -14.44 39.96 -17.31
C PRO A 139 -14.34 40.57 -15.90
N SER A 140 -15.14 40.09 -14.95
CA SER A 140 -14.98 40.39 -13.52
C SER A 140 -14.98 39.14 -12.67
N ALA A 141 -13.81 38.92 -12.06
CA ALA A 141 -13.60 38.41 -10.71
C ALA A 141 -14.24 37.06 -10.32
N VAL A 142 -13.39 36.02 -10.38
CA VAL A 142 -13.50 34.83 -9.53
C VAL A 142 -13.11 35.23 -8.10
N PRO A 143 -13.95 35.05 -7.07
CA PRO A 143 -13.52 35.19 -5.69
C PRO A 143 -12.78 33.92 -5.25
N GLN A 144 -11.50 34.06 -4.92
CA GLN A 144 -10.75 33.03 -4.21
C GLN A 144 -11.19 33.00 -2.74
N PRO A 145 -11.47 31.83 -2.12
CA PRO A 145 -11.50 31.73 -0.68
C PRO A 145 -10.07 31.70 -0.14
N SER A 146 -9.62 32.84 0.38
CA SER A 146 -8.48 32.93 1.29
C SER A 146 -8.92 32.41 2.67
N VAL A 147 -8.38 31.28 3.10
CA VAL A 147 -8.41 30.87 4.51
C VAL A 147 -6.99 30.63 4.99
N SER A 148 -6.52 31.60 5.77
CA SER A 148 -5.29 31.57 6.56
C SER A 148 -5.29 30.36 7.50
N PRO A 149 -4.13 29.72 7.77
CA PRO A 149 -3.99 28.81 8.88
C PRO A 149 -3.88 29.62 10.18
N SER A 150 -4.92 29.57 11.01
CA SER A 150 -4.82 30.01 12.40
C SER A 150 -3.87 29.07 13.16
N ALA A 151 -2.82 29.67 13.71
CA ALA A 151 -2.03 29.08 14.78
C ALA A 151 -2.87 28.99 16.07
N VAL A 152 -2.94 27.82 16.69
CA VAL A 152 -3.17 27.70 18.14
C VAL A 152 -2.74 26.33 18.68
N SER A 153 -1.77 26.41 19.58
CA SER A 153 -1.53 25.61 20.79
C SER A 153 -1.37 24.09 20.70
N LEU A 154 -0.12 23.66 20.89
CA LEU A 154 0.24 22.35 21.42
C LEU A 154 -0.40 22.17 22.80
N SER A 155 -1.32 21.20 22.91
CA SER A 155 -1.66 20.59 24.21
C SER A 155 -0.66 19.47 24.48
N ALA A 156 -0.02 19.55 25.64
CA ALA A 156 0.99 18.62 26.13
C ALA A 156 0.48 17.17 26.18
N VAL A 157 1.30 16.25 25.67
CA VAL A 157 1.15 14.80 25.84
C VAL A 157 1.69 14.43 27.24
N PRO A 158 0.90 13.79 28.13
CA PRO A 158 1.43 13.25 29.37
C PRO A 158 2.28 11.99 29.09
N PRO A 159 3.36 11.73 29.87
CA PRO A 159 4.26 10.60 29.65
C PRO A 159 3.56 9.25 29.90
N PRO A 160 3.92 8.16 29.17
CA PRO A 160 3.42 6.83 29.47
C PRO A 160 4.00 6.33 30.80
N ALA A 161 3.11 6.00 31.73
CA ALA A 161 3.48 5.33 32.97
C ALA A 161 3.96 3.90 32.69
N ALA A 162 5.04 3.56 33.38
CA ALA A 162 5.78 2.32 33.42
C ALA A 162 4.94 1.03 33.35
N SER A 163 5.43 0.07 32.55
CA SER A 163 5.04 -1.34 32.57
C SER A 163 5.37 -2.02 33.91
N PRO A 164 4.46 -2.81 34.51
CA PRO A 164 4.83 -3.76 35.57
C PRO A 164 5.29 -5.12 34.98
N PRO A 165 6.10 -5.90 35.74
CA PRO A 165 6.72 -7.13 35.25
C PRO A 165 5.76 -8.31 35.15
N ILE A 166 6.17 -9.26 34.31
CA ILE A 166 5.56 -10.55 34.00
C ILE A 166 5.32 -11.34 35.30
N GLY A 167 4.05 -11.45 35.69
CA GLY A 167 3.55 -12.40 36.67
C GLY A 167 2.43 -13.21 36.01
N ALA A 168 2.56 -14.53 36.04
CA ALA A 168 1.59 -15.48 35.48
C ALA A 168 0.18 -15.18 36.01
N LEU A 169 -0.66 -14.60 35.15
CA LEU A 169 -2.08 -14.42 35.41
C LEU A 169 -2.83 -15.23 34.35
N SER A 170 -3.49 -16.28 34.82
CA SER A 170 -4.47 -17.03 34.03
C SER A 170 -5.44 -16.05 33.37
N VAL A 171 -5.45 -16.01 32.04
CA VAL A 171 -6.40 -15.21 31.26
C VAL A 171 -7.76 -15.89 31.33
N PRO A 172 -8.81 -15.25 31.88
CA PRO A 172 -10.19 -15.67 31.67
C PRO A 172 -10.67 -15.05 30.36
N GLY A 173 -11.05 -15.87 29.37
CA GLY A 173 -11.78 -15.38 28.19
C GLY A 173 -11.36 -15.97 26.84
N GLY A 174 -10.36 -16.85 26.80
CA GLY A 174 -10.00 -17.56 25.57
C GLY A 174 -10.96 -18.72 25.31
N GLY A 175 -11.99 -18.48 24.51
CA GLY A 175 -12.82 -19.57 23.98
C GLY A 175 -11.95 -20.53 23.16
N THR A 176 -12.03 -21.82 23.46
CA THR A 176 -11.46 -22.87 22.60
C THR A 176 -12.59 -23.46 21.78
N SER A 177 -12.46 -23.45 20.46
CA SER A 177 -13.38 -24.20 19.61
C SER A 177 -12.64 -25.05 18.60
N SER A 178 -13.31 -26.14 18.22
CA SER A 178 -12.83 -27.10 17.23
C SER A 178 -13.92 -27.24 16.18
N GLY A 179 -13.57 -27.09 14.91
CA GLY A 179 -14.46 -27.23 13.75
C GLY A 179 -13.86 -28.22 12.76
N GLN A 180 -14.67 -28.90 11.95
CA GLN A 180 -14.16 -29.79 10.90
C GLN A 180 -14.23 -29.07 9.56
N THR A 181 -13.10 -28.97 8.85
CA THR A 181 -13.11 -28.57 7.43
C THR A 181 -13.23 -29.83 6.57
N GLY A 182 -13.80 -29.72 5.37
CA GLY A 182 -14.15 -30.83 4.47
C GLY A 182 -13.01 -31.77 4.01
N GLY A 183 -11.81 -31.65 4.56
CA GLY A 183 -10.68 -32.55 4.37
C GLY A 183 -10.27 -33.25 5.67
N GLY A 184 -11.14 -34.05 6.28
CA GLY A 184 -10.82 -35.10 7.27
C GLY A 184 -10.13 -34.72 8.60
N PHE A 185 -9.55 -33.53 8.73
CA PHE A 185 -8.88 -33.03 9.92
C PHE A 185 -9.77 -32.01 10.63
N ALA A 186 -9.87 -32.15 11.96
CA ALA A 186 -10.48 -31.14 12.80
C ALA A 186 -9.54 -29.93 12.89
N VAL A 187 -10.02 -28.79 12.40
CA VAL A 187 -9.38 -27.49 12.58
C VAL A 187 -9.60 -27.04 14.01
N THR A 188 -8.51 -26.77 14.72
CA THR A 188 -8.55 -26.25 16.10
C THR A 188 -8.14 -24.78 16.10
N ALA A 189 -8.92 -23.95 16.80
CA ALA A 189 -8.62 -22.53 16.95
C ALA A 189 -8.66 -22.09 18.41
N ARG A 190 -7.70 -21.25 18.78
CA ARG A 190 -7.68 -20.52 20.05
C ARG A 190 -7.54 -19.05 19.76
N VAL A 191 -8.37 -18.25 20.40
CA VAL A 191 -8.34 -16.79 20.27
C VAL A 191 -8.12 -16.18 21.63
N ALA A 192 -7.12 -15.30 21.73
CA ALA A 192 -6.91 -14.42 22.86
C ALA A 192 -7.19 -12.98 22.45
N VAL A 193 -7.89 -12.24 23.30
CA VAL A 193 -8.27 -10.85 23.02
C VAL A 193 -7.66 -9.97 24.10
N THR A 194 -6.91 -8.95 23.68
CA THR A 194 -6.29 -7.96 24.56
C THR A 194 -6.93 -6.59 24.31
N PRO A 195 -7.61 -5.99 25.30
CA PRO A 195 -8.20 -4.66 25.17
C PRO A 195 -7.14 -3.58 24.90
N ARG A 196 -7.47 -2.62 24.05
CA ARG A 196 -6.63 -1.47 23.68
C ARG A 196 -7.48 -0.20 23.63
N GLU A 197 -6.85 0.97 23.75
CA GLU A 197 -7.58 2.25 23.64
C GLU A 197 -8.28 2.42 22.28
N TRP A 198 -7.68 1.86 21.22
CA TRP A 198 -8.21 1.90 19.86
C TRP A 198 -9.19 0.76 19.53
N GLY A 199 -9.47 -0.17 20.46
CA GLY A 199 -10.32 -1.33 20.23
C GLY A 199 -9.78 -2.60 20.88
N SER A 200 -9.53 -3.66 20.09
CA SER A 200 -9.02 -4.94 20.59
C SER A 200 -7.92 -5.50 19.69
N SER A 201 -6.82 -5.95 20.31
CA SER A 201 -5.79 -6.78 19.69
C SER A 201 -6.18 -8.24 19.82
N ILE A 202 -6.10 -9.00 18.74
CA ILE A 202 -6.54 -10.39 18.67
C ILE A 202 -5.36 -11.26 18.27
N ASP A 203 -5.05 -12.24 19.10
CA ASP A 203 -4.06 -13.29 18.84
C ASP A 203 -4.79 -14.60 18.54
N LEU A 204 -4.60 -15.12 17.32
CA LEU A 204 -5.15 -16.38 16.84
C LEU A 204 -4.03 -17.43 16.78
N GLU A 205 -4.31 -18.59 17.38
CA GLU A 205 -3.54 -19.82 17.18
C GLU A 205 -4.44 -20.86 16.48
N LEU A 206 -3.98 -21.38 15.34
CA LEU A 206 -4.75 -22.28 14.47
C LEU A 206 -3.95 -23.53 14.10
N GLY A 207 -4.61 -24.68 14.11
CA GLY A 207 -4.05 -25.97 13.66
C GLY A 207 -5.06 -26.80 12.89
N GLY A 208 -4.60 -27.89 12.26
CA GLY A 208 -5.45 -28.82 11.51
C GLY A 208 -5.89 -28.31 10.13
N ILE A 209 -5.21 -27.30 9.57
CA ILE A 209 -5.58 -26.66 8.30
C ILE A 209 -4.58 -27.01 7.19
N THR A 210 -5.09 -27.31 5.99
CA THR A 210 -4.30 -27.69 4.81
C THR A 210 -4.54 -26.69 3.68
N GLY A 211 -3.47 -26.18 3.09
CA GLY A 211 -3.53 -25.30 1.92
C GLY A 211 -3.33 -26.02 0.59
N PRO A 212 -3.23 -25.28 -0.53
CA PRO A 212 -3.23 -23.82 -0.62
C PRO A 212 -4.64 -23.22 -0.49
N ILE A 213 -4.85 -22.33 0.47
CA ILE A 213 -6.14 -21.66 0.67
C ILE A 213 -5.95 -20.28 1.31
N ASP A 214 -6.66 -19.27 0.80
CA ASP A 214 -6.70 -17.94 1.41
C ASP A 214 -7.80 -17.89 2.48
N CYS A 215 -7.48 -17.30 3.62
CA CYS A 215 -8.31 -17.28 4.82
C CYS A 215 -8.40 -15.87 5.42
N GLU A 216 -9.52 -15.58 6.06
CA GLU A 216 -9.76 -14.36 6.83
C GLU A 216 -10.27 -14.71 8.23
N LEU A 217 -9.81 -13.94 9.22
CA LEU A 217 -10.36 -13.92 10.57
C LEU A 217 -11.34 -12.76 10.67
N LEU A 218 -12.56 -13.09 11.05
CA LEU A 218 -13.67 -12.17 11.17
C LEU A 218 -14.11 -12.11 12.64
N ALA A 219 -14.28 -10.90 13.17
CA ALA A 219 -14.94 -10.64 14.44
C ALA A 219 -16.41 -10.32 14.17
N ILE A 220 -17.31 -11.04 14.84
CA ILE A 220 -18.75 -10.79 14.80
C ILE A 220 -19.13 -10.00 16.03
N ALA A 221 -19.60 -8.79 15.81
CA ALA A 221 -20.09 -7.90 16.85
C ALA A 221 -21.48 -8.33 17.36
N SER A 222 -21.85 -7.80 18.51
CA SER A 222 -23.12 -8.07 19.20
C SER A 222 -24.35 -7.60 18.40
N ASP A 223 -24.17 -6.61 17.54
CA ASP A 223 -25.17 -6.12 16.58
C ASP A 223 -25.23 -6.96 15.29
N GLY A 224 -24.41 -8.01 15.19
CA GLY A 224 -24.28 -8.88 14.02
C GLY A 224 -23.37 -8.31 12.92
N ALA A 225 -22.77 -7.13 13.11
CA ALA A 225 -21.84 -6.58 12.15
C ALA A 225 -20.56 -7.41 12.09
N ILE A 226 -20.13 -7.74 10.86
CA ILE A 226 -18.90 -8.47 10.61
C ILE A 226 -17.76 -7.46 10.41
N ARG A 227 -16.63 -7.69 11.07
CA ARG A 227 -15.40 -6.90 10.93
C ARG A 227 -14.23 -7.83 10.63
N THR A 228 -13.53 -7.57 9.52
CA THR A 228 -12.30 -8.29 9.20
C THR A 228 -11.19 -7.85 10.15
N VAL A 229 -10.58 -8.82 10.83
CA VAL A 229 -9.47 -8.62 11.75
C VAL A 229 -8.15 -8.68 11.00
N THR A 230 -7.98 -9.71 10.16
CA THR A 230 -6.77 -9.96 9.37
C THR A 230 -7.03 -11.05 8.32
N GLY A 231 -6.21 -11.09 7.27
CA GLY A 231 -6.26 -12.10 6.21
C GLY A 231 -4.88 -12.69 5.93
N TRP A 232 -4.82 -13.98 5.58
CA TRP A 232 -3.59 -14.71 5.31
C TRP A 232 -3.80 -15.83 4.29
N SER A 233 -2.69 -16.42 3.84
CA SER A 233 -2.69 -17.58 2.95
C SER A 233 -2.04 -18.77 3.65
N VAL A 234 -2.70 -19.92 3.62
CA VAL A 234 -2.15 -21.18 4.12
C VAL A 234 -1.42 -21.89 2.98
N PRO A 235 -0.12 -22.22 3.13
CA PRO A 235 0.64 -22.93 2.10
C PRO A 235 0.23 -24.40 2.00
N ALA A 236 0.63 -25.07 0.92
CA ALA A 236 0.33 -26.49 0.66
C ALA A 236 0.77 -27.45 1.79
N LYS A 237 1.82 -27.08 2.55
CA LYS A 237 2.29 -27.87 3.70
C LYS A 237 1.32 -27.88 4.90
N GLY A 238 0.37 -26.94 4.97
CA GLY A 238 -0.56 -26.78 6.08
C GLY A 238 0.08 -26.35 7.41
N TYR A 239 -0.73 -26.35 8.47
CA TYR A 239 -0.34 -26.09 9.86
C TYR A 239 -1.08 -27.02 10.82
N GLY A 240 -0.40 -27.50 11.85
CA GLY A 240 -0.96 -28.40 12.87
C GLY A 240 -1.47 -29.74 12.30
N ILE A 241 -0.81 -30.28 11.27
CA ILE A 241 -1.14 -31.56 10.63
C ILE A 241 0.05 -32.53 10.64
N PRO A 242 -0.16 -33.85 10.43
CA PRO A 242 0.95 -34.79 10.25
C PRO A 242 1.88 -34.34 9.12
N GLY A 243 3.17 -34.17 9.42
CA GLY A 243 4.17 -33.62 8.49
C GLY A 243 4.41 -32.11 8.61
N SER A 244 3.50 -31.36 9.26
CA SER A 244 3.71 -29.96 9.64
C SER A 244 3.07 -29.65 11.01
N PRO A 245 3.75 -30.02 12.12
CA PRO A 245 3.17 -29.93 13.45
C PRO A 245 3.09 -28.51 14.01
N GLY A 246 3.80 -27.54 13.41
CA GLY A 246 3.76 -26.15 13.85
C GLY A 246 2.36 -25.55 13.67
N LEU A 247 1.85 -24.94 14.73
CA LEU A 247 0.61 -24.17 14.66
C LEU A 247 0.86 -22.82 13.99
N LEU A 248 -0.20 -22.27 13.42
CA LEU A 248 -0.20 -20.94 12.83
C LEU A 248 -0.56 -19.92 13.91
N HIS A 249 0.33 -18.97 14.16
CA HIS A 249 0.07 -17.80 15.00
C HIS A 249 -0.08 -16.55 14.14
N ILE A 250 -1.17 -15.83 14.34
CA ILE A 250 -1.44 -14.56 13.66
C ILE A 250 -1.96 -13.55 14.69
N ASN A 251 -1.45 -12.33 14.60
CA ASN A 251 -1.98 -11.18 15.33
C ASN A 251 -2.75 -10.27 14.37
N GLY A 252 -3.84 -9.67 14.84
CA GLY A 252 -4.59 -8.65 14.12
C GLY A 252 -5.34 -7.71 15.06
N GLY A 253 -5.99 -6.70 14.50
CA GLY A 253 -6.69 -5.68 15.28
C GLY A 253 -8.11 -5.46 14.77
N THR A 254 -9.00 -5.06 15.66
CA THR A 254 -10.35 -4.58 15.32
C THR A 254 -10.70 -3.36 16.16
N SER A 255 -11.52 -2.47 15.62
CA SER A 255 -12.06 -1.32 16.36
C SER A 255 -13.14 -1.71 17.36
N LEU A 256 -13.61 -2.96 17.34
CA LEU A 256 -14.55 -3.47 18.34
C LEU A 256 -13.87 -3.57 19.71
N VAL A 257 -14.57 -3.12 20.75
CA VAL A 257 -14.17 -3.38 22.13
C VAL A 257 -14.55 -4.79 22.54
N ASP A 258 -13.77 -5.36 23.47
CA ASP A 258 -13.83 -6.75 23.90
C ASP A 258 -15.25 -7.28 24.18
N LYS A 259 -16.03 -6.50 24.95
CA LYS A 259 -17.42 -6.80 25.35
C LYS A 259 -18.44 -6.82 24.21
N ASP A 260 -18.11 -6.17 23.09
CA ASP A 260 -19.01 -6.05 21.95
C ASP A 260 -18.77 -7.18 20.93
N ILE A 261 -17.78 -8.05 21.16
CA ILE A 261 -17.45 -9.19 20.29
C ILE A 261 -18.13 -10.46 20.81
N THR A 262 -19.00 -11.06 20.00
CA THR A 262 -19.75 -12.28 20.36
C THR A 262 -19.06 -13.55 19.90
N ARG A 263 -18.42 -13.52 18.73
CA ARG A 263 -17.80 -14.70 18.12
C ARG A 263 -16.71 -14.32 17.13
N PHE A 264 -15.72 -15.19 16.98
CA PHE A 264 -14.75 -15.13 15.91
C PHE A 264 -15.01 -16.23 14.89
N GLU A 265 -14.82 -15.93 13.61
CA GLU A 265 -14.95 -16.90 12.53
C GLU A 265 -13.74 -16.85 11.63
N VAL A 266 -13.16 -18.01 11.34
CA VAL A 266 -12.16 -18.16 10.28
C VAL A 266 -12.88 -18.68 9.05
N ARG A 267 -12.84 -17.90 7.98
CA ARG A 267 -13.46 -18.26 6.71
C ARG A 267 -12.41 -18.33 5.61
N SER A 268 -12.62 -19.21 4.64
CA SER A 268 -11.87 -19.16 3.39
C SER A 268 -12.36 -17.98 2.52
N ALA A 269 -11.53 -17.54 1.57
CA ALA A 269 -11.90 -16.56 0.54
C ALA A 269 -13.19 -16.93 -0.22
N ASP A 270 -13.51 -18.21 -0.35
CA ASP A 270 -14.76 -18.69 -0.96
C ASP A 270 -15.99 -18.53 -0.05
N GLY A 271 -15.81 -18.00 1.16
CA GLY A 271 -16.86 -17.81 2.17
C GLY A 271 -17.13 -19.03 3.06
N THR A 272 -16.47 -20.16 2.79
CA THR A 272 -16.59 -21.38 3.61
C THR A 272 -16.11 -21.15 5.03
N LEU A 273 -16.96 -21.39 6.02
CA LEU A 273 -16.60 -21.34 7.44
C LEU A 273 -15.74 -22.56 7.80
N LEU A 274 -14.51 -22.30 8.24
CA LEU A 274 -13.55 -23.34 8.62
C LEU A 274 -13.66 -23.67 10.11
N VAL A 275 -13.76 -22.62 10.94
CA VAL A 275 -13.91 -22.75 12.39
C VAL A 275 -14.56 -21.48 12.95
N ALA A 276 -15.37 -21.65 13.99
CA ALA A 276 -16.02 -20.56 14.71
C ALA A 276 -15.73 -20.68 16.21
N VAL A 277 -15.16 -19.64 16.82
CA VAL A 277 -14.76 -19.57 18.22
C VAL A 277 -15.73 -18.66 18.96
N ASN A 278 -16.62 -19.24 19.76
CA ASN A 278 -17.49 -18.47 20.65
C ASN A 278 -16.67 -17.83 21.75
N ARG A 279 -17.10 -16.65 22.16
CA ARG A 279 -16.50 -15.90 23.25
C ARG A 279 -17.19 -16.17 24.58
#